data_AF-A0A373LHS3-F1
#
_entry.id   AF-A0A373LHS3-F1
#
_cell.length_a   1.000
_cell.length_b   1.000
_cell.length_c   1.000
_cell.angle_alpha   90.00
_cell.angle_beta   90.00
_cell.angle_gamma   90.00
#
_symmetry.space_group_name_H-M   'P 1'
#
loop_
_entity.id
_entity.type
_entity.pdbx_description
1 polymer ?
#
loop_
_entity_poly.entity_id
_entity_poly.type
_entity_poly.pdbx_seq_one_letter_code
_entity_poly.pdbx_strand_id
1 'polypeptide(L)'
;MWIICGAISIIFCIGGWILKIKENDRAVLSAVCSLAFVIATLLVQYKMALNWVNKKDWTALMDVMPSTLVILCVYAIVLILANVITIADKKNNNFQ
;
A
#
# COMPACT_ATOMS: atom_id res chain seq x y z
N MET A 1 3.88 4.14 13.57
CA MET A 1 3.42 2.73 13.56
C MET A 1 2.94 2.37 12.16
N TRP A 2 3.25 1.17 11.68
CA TRP A 2 2.86 0.65 10.36
C TRP A 2 1.37 0.85 10.00
N ILE A 3 0.46 0.79 11.00
CA ILE A 3 -0.98 1.05 10.85
C ILE A 3 -1.28 2.46 10.30
N ILE A 4 -0.55 3.47 10.75
CA ILE A 4 -0.73 4.86 10.28
C ILE A 4 -0.31 4.95 8.81
N CYS A 5 0.75 4.22 8.44
CA CYS A 5 1.15 4.17 7.03
C CYS A 5 0.11 3.40 6.17
N GLY A 6 -0.45 2.31 6.66
CA GLY A 6 -1.57 1.64 5.98
C GLY A 6 -2.79 2.55 5.80
N ALA A 7 -3.17 3.29 6.83
CA ALA A 7 -4.37 4.14 6.79
C ALA A 7 -4.28 5.25 5.72
N ILE A 8 -3.15 5.96 5.63
CA ILE A 8 -2.97 7.04 4.65
C ILE A 8 -2.91 6.48 3.22
N SER A 9 -2.36 5.28 3.01
CA SER A 9 -2.36 4.62 1.68
C SER A 9 -3.79 4.35 1.17
N ILE A 10 -4.70 3.93 2.05
CA ILE A 10 -6.12 3.73 1.71
C ILE A 10 -6.77 5.06 1.32
N ILE A 11 -6.55 6.11 2.12
CA ILE A 11 -7.10 7.46 1.84
C ILE A 11 -6.62 7.95 0.47
N PHE A 12 -5.33 7.74 0.15
CA PHE A 12 -4.78 8.12 -1.15
C PHE A 12 -5.34 7.28 -2.29
N CYS A 13 -5.61 5.99 -2.07
CA CYS A 13 -6.22 5.12 -3.09
C CYS A 13 -7.67 5.55 -3.39
N ILE A 14 -8.46 5.84 -2.36
CA ILE A 14 -9.83 6.36 -2.51
C ILE A 14 -9.80 7.72 -3.20
N GLY A 15 -8.88 8.61 -2.80
CA GLY A 15 -8.65 9.89 -3.47
C GLY A 15 -8.34 9.72 -4.95
N GLY A 16 -7.45 8.78 -5.30
CA GLY A 16 -7.11 8.46 -6.69
C GLY A 16 -8.32 8.02 -7.52
N TRP A 17 -9.22 7.23 -6.94
CA TRP A 17 -10.49 6.83 -7.59
C TRP A 17 -11.46 8.01 -7.77
N ILE A 18 -11.57 8.91 -6.79
CA ILE A 18 -12.42 10.11 -6.93
C ILE A 18 -11.88 11.02 -8.03
N LEU A 19 -10.55 11.20 -8.11
CA LEU A 19 -9.93 11.97 -9.20
C LEU A 19 -10.07 11.28 -10.56
N LYS A 20 -10.11 9.95 -10.60
CA LYS A 20 -10.40 9.18 -11.83
C LYS A 20 -11.80 9.48 -12.36
N ILE A 21 -12.82 9.51 -11.51
CA ILE A 21 -14.20 9.87 -11.89
C ILE A 21 -14.27 11.31 -12.44
N LYS A 22 -13.40 12.19 -11.94
CA LYS A 22 -13.32 13.59 -12.34
C LYS A 22 -12.42 13.84 -13.58
N GLU A 23 -11.99 12.79 -14.28
CA GLU A 23 -11.08 12.84 -15.45
C GLU A 23 -9.84 13.74 -15.26
N ASN A 24 -9.33 13.82 -14.04
CA ASN A 24 -8.20 14.68 -13.75
C ASN A 24 -6.88 13.94 -14.04
N ASP A 25 -5.96 14.61 -14.73
CA ASP A 25 -4.64 14.03 -15.05
C ASP A 25 -3.85 13.61 -13.79
N ARG A 26 -4.14 14.26 -12.66
CA ARG A 26 -3.56 13.96 -11.34
C ARG A 26 -3.94 12.59 -10.73
N ALA A 27 -4.86 11.84 -11.34
CA ALA A 27 -5.22 10.49 -10.88
C ALA A 27 -4.03 9.51 -10.90
N VAL A 28 -3.13 9.63 -11.89
CA VAL A 28 -1.93 8.77 -12.00
C VAL A 28 -0.92 9.12 -10.91
N LEU A 29 -0.72 10.42 -10.66
CA LEU A 29 0.13 10.90 -9.58
C LEU A 29 -0.36 10.39 -8.22
N SER A 30 -1.68 10.37 -8.01
CA SER A 30 -2.29 9.82 -6.80
C SER A 30 -2.05 8.31 -6.67
N ALA A 31 -2.18 7.54 -7.75
CA ALA A 31 -1.89 6.11 -7.74
C ALA A 31 -0.43 5.80 -7.42
N VAL A 32 0.52 6.56 -8.00
CA VAL A 32 1.97 6.39 -7.72
C VAL A 32 2.29 6.72 -6.26
N CYS A 33 1.72 7.80 -5.72
CA CYS A 33 1.87 8.14 -4.30
C CYS A 33 1.28 7.07 -3.38
N SER A 34 0.13 6.47 -3.74
CA SER A 34 -0.45 5.35 -2.98
C SER A 34 0.49 4.14 -2.95
N LEU A 35 1.05 3.76 -4.11
CA LEU A 35 2.02 2.66 -4.23
C LEU A 35 3.31 2.92 -3.43
N ALA A 36 3.85 4.12 -3.51
CA ALA A 36 5.02 4.51 -2.71
C ALA A 36 4.76 4.35 -1.21
N PHE A 37 3.54 4.65 -0.78
CA PHE A 37 3.12 4.54 0.61
C PHE A 37 2.88 3.09 1.05
N VAL A 38 2.41 2.21 0.15
CA VAL A 38 2.37 0.75 0.38
C VAL A 38 3.79 0.21 0.61
N ILE A 39 4.75 0.60 -0.22
CA ILE A 39 6.16 0.18 -0.08
C ILE A 39 6.74 0.68 1.25
N ALA A 40 6.50 1.95 1.61
CA ALA A 40 6.93 2.51 2.88
C ALA A 40 6.34 1.73 4.08
N THR A 41 5.08 1.32 4.00
CA THR A 41 4.41 0.51 5.04
C THR A 41 5.09 -0.86 5.20
N LEU A 42 5.40 -1.54 4.10
CA LEU A 42 6.14 -2.81 4.11
C LEU A 42 7.54 -2.64 4.72
N LEU A 43 8.24 -1.56 4.37
CA LEU A 43 9.58 -1.27 4.88
C LEU A 43 9.58 -1.01 6.40
N VAL A 44 8.58 -0.28 6.90
CA VAL A 44 8.42 -0.05 8.36
C VAL A 44 8.14 -1.36 9.09
N GLN A 45 7.30 -2.23 8.53
CA GLN A 45 7.04 -3.56 9.11
C GLN A 45 8.31 -4.41 9.14
N TYR A 46 9.09 -4.38 8.06
CA TYR A 46 10.38 -5.06 8.01
C TYR A 46 11.35 -4.52 9.07
N LYS A 47 11.44 -3.20 9.28
CA LYS A 47 12.28 -2.64 10.35
C LYS A 47 11.83 -3.08 11.74
N MET A 48 10.53 -3.26 11.98
CA MET A 48 10.01 -3.77 13.24
C MET A 48 10.44 -5.22 13.48
N ALA A 49 10.33 -6.07 12.46
CA ALA A 49 10.84 -7.44 12.49
C ALA A 49 12.34 -7.50 12.81
N LEU A 50 13.13 -6.66 12.12
CA LEU A 50 14.58 -6.55 12.32
C LEU A 50 14.94 -6.14 13.75
N ASN A 51 14.14 -5.25 14.35
CA ASN A 51 14.36 -4.81 15.73
C ASN A 51 14.12 -5.95 16.74
N TRP A 52 13.10 -6.80 16.51
CA TRP A 52 12.87 -7.98 17.34
C TRP A 52 13.96 -9.04 17.18
N VAL A 53 14.45 -9.25 15.95
CA VAL A 53 15.62 -10.13 15.69
C VAL A 53 16.85 -9.62 16.43
N ASN A 54 17.12 -8.31 16.40
CA ASN A 54 18.26 -7.71 17.07
C ASN A 54 18.17 -7.82 18.61
N LYS A 55 16.95 -7.76 19.15
CA LYS A 55 16.68 -7.97 20.59
C LYS A 55 16.63 -9.44 21.01
N LYS A 56 16.74 -10.39 20.06
CA LYS A 56 16.57 -11.84 20.26
C LYS A 56 15.19 -12.21 20.84
N ASP A 57 14.18 -11.38 20.60
CA ASP A 57 12.79 -11.62 21.00
C ASP A 57 12.09 -12.53 19.98
N TRP A 58 12.58 -13.77 19.86
CA TRP A 58 12.08 -14.76 18.89
C TRP A 58 10.62 -15.12 19.12
N THR A 59 10.18 -15.15 20.37
CA THR A 59 8.79 -15.45 20.73
C THR A 59 7.84 -14.40 20.19
N ALA A 60 8.16 -13.11 20.38
CA ALA A 60 7.33 -12.01 19.86
C ALA A 60 7.36 -11.96 18.32
N LEU A 61 8.51 -12.26 17.73
CA LEU A 61 8.65 -12.35 16.28
C LEU A 61 7.76 -13.43 15.69
N MET A 62 7.79 -14.65 16.24
CA MET A 62 7.01 -15.78 15.75
C MET A 62 5.51 -15.65 16.02
N ASP A 63 5.11 -14.97 17.10
CA ASP A 63 3.70 -14.76 17.42
C ASP A 63 3.06 -13.70 16.50
N VAL A 64 3.76 -12.58 16.29
CA VAL A 64 3.18 -11.42 15.60
C VAL A 64 3.43 -11.46 14.10
N MET A 65 4.61 -11.91 13.64
CA MET A 65 5.00 -11.77 12.23
C MET A 65 4.20 -12.61 11.23
N PRO A 66 3.86 -13.88 11.48
CA PRO A 66 3.13 -14.70 10.51
C PRO A 66 1.75 -14.11 10.19
N SER A 67 1.00 -13.70 11.23
CA SER A 67 -0.33 -13.12 11.07
C SER A 67 -0.28 -11.75 10.40
N THR A 68 0.62 -10.88 10.88
CA THR A 68 0.75 -9.52 10.33
C THR A 68 1.25 -9.49 8.90
N LEU A 69 2.15 -10.40 8.51
CA LEU A 69 2.65 -10.51 7.14
C LEU A 69 1.56 -10.97 6.16
N VAL A 70 0.73 -11.96 6.53
CA VAL A 70 -0.39 -12.41 5.69
C VAL A 70 -1.38 -11.27 5.44
N ILE A 71 -1.77 -10.54 6.51
CA ILE A 71 -2.70 -9.40 6.39
C ILE A 71 -2.12 -8.32 5.49
N LEU A 72 -0.84 -7.96 5.65
CA LEU A 72 -0.19 -6.95 4.82
C LEU A 72 -0.02 -7.39 3.37
N CYS A 73 0.19 -8.69 3.12
CA CYS A 73 0.33 -9.23 1.78
C CYS A 73 -1.00 -9.11 1.02
N VAL A 74 -2.11 -9.54 1.64
CA VAL A 74 -3.46 -9.39 1.06
C VAL A 74 -3.76 -7.92 0.80
N TYR A 75 -3.47 -7.05 1.77
CA TYR A 75 -3.64 -5.61 1.64
C TYR A 75 -2.85 -5.01 0.47
N ALA A 76 -1.56 -5.36 0.34
CA ALA A 76 -0.70 -4.88 -0.73
C ALA A 76 -1.19 -5.36 -2.10
N ILE A 77 -1.59 -6.63 -2.23
CA ILE A 77 -2.13 -7.19 -3.48
C ILE A 77 -3.38 -6.42 -3.92
N VAL A 78 -4.34 -6.20 -3.02
CA VAL A 78 -5.59 -5.48 -3.31
C VAL A 78 -5.30 -4.05 -3.78
N LEU A 79 -4.40 -3.34 -3.11
CA LEU A 79 -4.05 -1.96 -3.47
C LEU A 79 -3.26 -1.86 -4.77
N ILE A 80 -2.35 -2.80 -5.03
CA ILE A 80 -1.62 -2.85 -6.30
C ILE A 80 -2.61 -3.09 -7.45
N LEU A 81 -3.51 -4.06 -7.31
CA LEU A 81 -4.57 -4.32 -8.30
C LEU A 81 -5.44 -3.08 -8.54
N ALA A 82 -5.93 -2.44 -7.48
CA ALA A 82 -6.77 -1.24 -7.60
C ALA A 82 -6.06 -0.08 -8.31
N ASN A 83 -4.77 0.13 -8.01
CA ASN A 83 -3.97 1.19 -8.66
C ASN A 83 -3.65 0.85 -10.12
N VAL A 84 -3.31 -0.41 -10.43
CA VAL A 84 -3.06 -0.87 -11.81
C VAL A 84 -4.31 -0.70 -12.69
N ILE A 85 -5.48 -1.09 -12.19
CA ILE A 85 -6.76 -0.88 -12.90
C ILE A 85 -6.97 0.61 -13.18
N THR A 86 -6.73 1.47 -12.19
CA THR A 86 -6.90 2.93 -12.34
C THR A 86 -5.99 3.52 -13.43
N ILE A 87 -4.74 3.04 -13.53
CA ILE A 87 -3.78 3.48 -14.54
C ILE A 87 -4.14 2.93 -15.93
N ALA A 88 -4.50 1.63 -16.02
CA ALA A 88 -4.85 0.98 -17.27
C ALA A 88 -6.12 1.58 -17.91
N ASP A 89 -7.13 1.88 -17.09
CA ASP A 89 -8.40 2.42 -17.56
C ASP A 89 -8.25 3.86 -18.08
N LYS A 90 -7.42 4.67 -17.41
CA LYS A 90 -7.11 6.02 -17.90
C LYS A 90 -6.34 6.01 -19.22
N LYS A 91 -5.47 5.02 -19.45
CA LYS A 91 -4.76 4.85 -20.72
C LYS A 91 -5.75 4.57 -21.87
N ASN A 92 -6.84 3.87 -21.60
CA ASN A 92 -7.88 3.56 -22.58
C ASN A 92 -8.69 4.81 -22.98
N ASN A 93 -9.03 5.67 -22.01
CA ASN A 93 -9.75 6.93 -22.27
C ASN A 93 -8.93 7.98 -23.03
N ASN A 94 -7.59 7.92 -22.96
CA ASN A 94 -6.73 8.82 -23.74
C ASN A 94 -6.55 8.38 -25.22
N PHE A 95 -7.03 7.18 -25.57
CA PHE A 95 -6.96 6.62 -26.93
C PHE A 95 -8.29 6.67 -27.68
N GLN A 96 -9.38 7.12 -27.05
CA GLN A 96 -10.63 7.52 -27.70
C GLN A 96 -10.65 9.03 -27.92
#